data_AF-A0A960NL72-F1
#
_entry.id   AF-A0A960NL72-F1
#
_cell.length_a   1.000
_cell.length_b   1.000
_cell.length_c   1.000
_cell.angle_alpha   90.00
_cell.angle_beta   90.00
_cell.angle_gamma   90.00
#
_symmetry.space_group_name_H-M   'P 1'
#
loop_
_entity.id
_entity.type
_entity.pdbx_description
1 polymer ?
#
loop_
_entity_poly.entity_id
_entity_poly.type
_entity_poly.pdbx_seq_one_letter_code
_entity_poly.pdbx_strand_id
1 'polypeptide(L)'
;MAWGPRTKETLLSLPSMVWLIGLFLVPTLLVFAISFRPSTPFGGVGEGWTLETIRGLANPNYPTIIWRTVWISLSTTAICLTLAVPCAYFMARAPVRWRSFLVMLVIIPFWTNFLI
;
A
#
# COMPACT_ATOMS: atom_id res chain seq x y z
N MET A 1 -20.32 15.33 -36.86
CA MET A 1 -19.13 15.53 -36.02
C MET A 1 -18.88 14.24 -35.24
N ALA A 2 -18.07 13.35 -35.81
CA ALA A 2 -17.90 11.97 -35.35
C ALA A 2 -16.91 11.95 -34.17
N TRP A 3 -17.43 11.80 -32.96
CA TRP A 3 -16.61 11.58 -31.76
C TRP A 3 -16.00 10.18 -31.82
N GLY A 4 -14.67 10.08 -31.76
CA GLY A 4 -13.98 8.79 -31.70
C GLY A 4 -14.38 7.99 -30.46
N PRO A 5 -14.34 6.64 -30.52
CA PRO A 5 -14.85 5.75 -29.47
C PRO A 5 -14.25 6.01 -28.08
N ARG A 6 -13.02 6.54 -28.01
CA ARG A 6 -12.29 6.81 -26.75
C ARG A 6 -12.87 7.92 -25.87
N THR A 7 -13.55 8.90 -26.46
CA THR A 7 -14.01 10.09 -25.72
C THR A 7 -15.21 9.80 -24.81
N LYS A 8 -16.04 8.82 -25.19
CA LYS A 8 -17.16 8.35 -24.35
C LYS A 8 -16.67 7.47 -23.20
N GLU A 9 -15.62 6.68 -23.42
CA GLU A 9 -14.97 5.86 -22.40
C GLU A 9 -14.34 6.74 -21.31
N THR A 10 -13.63 7.81 -21.69
CA THR A 10 -13.06 8.77 -20.73
C THR A 10 -14.13 9.54 -19.95
N LEU A 11 -15.30 9.81 -20.55
CA LEU A 11 -16.40 10.50 -19.89
C LEU A 11 -17.13 9.59 -18.87
N LEU A 12 -17.18 8.28 -19.13
CA LEU A 12 -17.72 7.30 -18.19
C LEU A 12 -16.74 6.99 -17.04
N SER A 13 -15.42 7.04 -17.26
CA SER A 13 -14.42 6.85 -16.20
C SER A 13 -14.06 8.12 -15.43
N LEU A 14 -14.42 9.30 -15.94
CA LEU A 14 -14.18 10.60 -15.31
C LEU A 14 -14.76 10.72 -13.89
N PRO A 15 -16.03 10.36 -13.61
CA PRO A 15 -16.58 10.49 -12.26
C PRO A 15 -15.88 9.57 -11.24
N SER A 16 -15.48 8.36 -11.63
CA SER A 16 -14.75 7.46 -10.74
C SER A 16 -13.30 7.93 -10.52
N MET A 17 -12.64 8.48 -11.55
CA MET A 17 -11.31 9.10 -11.41
C MET A 17 -11.34 10.33 -10.50
N VAL A 18 -12.31 11.23 -10.68
CA VAL A 18 -12.48 12.41 -9.83
C VAL A 18 -12.75 12.00 -8.38
N TRP A 19 -13.55 10.95 -8.17
CA TRP A 19 -13.82 10.42 -6.85
C TRP A 19 -12.56 9.84 -6.17
N LEU A 20 -11.80 9.00 -6.88
CA LEU A 20 -10.55 8.43 -6.35
C LEU A 20 -9.51 9.51 -6.05
N ILE A 21 -9.35 10.48 -6.96
CA ILE A 21 -8.43 11.60 -6.74
C ILE A 21 -8.91 12.44 -5.57
N GLY A 22 -10.18 12.84 -5.52
CA GLY A 22 -10.71 13.65 -4.43
C GLY A 22 -10.55 12.96 -3.07
N LEU A 23 -10.98 11.70 -2.96
CA LEU A 23 -10.97 10.97 -1.70
C LEU A 23 -9.55 10.59 -1.25
N PHE A 24 -8.59 10.39 -2.16
CA PHE A 24 -7.22 10.01 -1.79
C PHE A 24 -6.27 11.22 -1.67
N LEU A 25 -6.39 12.18 -2.57
CA LEU A 25 -5.53 13.36 -2.65
C LEU A 25 -5.85 14.36 -1.54
N VAL A 26 -7.12 14.59 -1.22
CA VAL A 26 -7.52 15.52 -0.13
C VAL A 26 -6.93 15.11 1.22
N PRO A 27 -7.12 13.87 1.74
CA PRO A 27 -6.52 13.48 3.01
C PRO A 27 -4.99 13.45 2.95
N THR A 28 -4.40 13.09 1.81
CA THR A 28 -2.93 13.12 1.65
C THR A 28 -2.40 14.55 1.78
N LEU A 29 -3.05 15.53 1.15
CA LEU A 29 -2.69 16.95 1.29
C LEU A 29 -2.94 17.47 2.70
N LEU A 30 -4.01 17.03 3.36
CA LEU A 30 -4.27 17.37 4.77
C LEU A 30 -3.16 16.83 5.67
N VAL A 31 -2.80 15.56 5.55
CA VAL A 31 -1.69 14.95 6.33
C VAL A 31 -0.37 15.64 6.03
N PHE A 32 -0.11 15.96 4.76
CA PHE A 32 1.08 16.71 4.35
C PHE A 32 1.11 18.10 5.00
N ALA A 33 0.00 18.84 5.02
CA ALA A 33 -0.09 20.15 5.68
C ALA A 33 0.08 20.04 7.21
N ILE A 34 -0.49 19.01 7.83
CA ILE A 34 -0.36 18.72 9.26
C ILE A 34 1.09 18.37 9.62
N SER A 35 1.85 17.74 8.72
CA SER A 35 3.26 17.38 8.97
C SER A 35 4.18 18.58 9.25
N PHE A 36 3.77 19.80 8.88
CA PHE A 36 4.51 21.05 9.16
C PHE A 36 3.96 21.81 10.38
N ARG A 37 2.99 21.24 11.10
CA ARG A 37 2.45 21.77 12.35
C ARG A 37 3.11 21.10 13.56
N PRO A 38 3.30 21.81 14.69
CA PRO A 38 3.86 21.21 15.90
C PRO A 38 2.93 20.15 16.47
N SER A 39 3.46 19.03 16.95
CA SER A 39 2.69 18.04 17.73
C SER A 39 2.58 18.50 19.18
N THR A 40 1.37 18.63 19.73
CA THR A 40 1.21 18.94 21.15
C THR A 40 1.58 17.72 22.02
N PRO A 41 2.05 17.92 23.27
CA PRO A 41 2.38 16.82 24.19
C PRO A 41 1.22 15.87 24.50
N PHE A 42 -0.03 16.27 24.19
CA PHE A 42 -1.25 15.50 24.41
C PHE A 42 -1.80 14.84 23.13
N GLY A 43 -1.02 14.81 22.03
CA GLY A 43 -1.38 14.11 20.79
C GLY A 43 -2.28 14.91 19.84
N GLY A 44 -2.28 16.24 19.93
CA GLY A 44 -3.03 17.15 19.05
C GLY A 44 -2.13 17.91 18.06
N VAL A 45 -2.76 18.58 17.09
CA VAL A 45 -2.09 19.49 16.15
C VAL A 45 -2.01 20.87 16.79
N GLY A 46 -0.81 21.34 17.10
CA GLY A 46 -0.56 22.64 17.72
C GLY A 46 -0.69 23.80 16.73
N GLU A 47 -0.95 24.99 17.26
CA GLU A 47 -1.02 26.21 16.45
C GLU A 47 0.38 26.72 16.06
N GLY A 48 0.49 27.39 14.91
CA GLY A 48 1.75 27.84 14.31
C GLY A 48 2.33 26.89 13.25
N TRP A 49 3.37 27.32 12.54
CA TRP A 49 4.12 26.53 11.56
C TRP A 49 5.52 26.26 12.12
N THR A 50 5.97 25.00 12.16
CA THR A 50 7.28 24.65 12.71
C THR A 50 8.01 23.62 11.83
N LEU A 51 9.34 23.74 11.78
CA LEU A 51 10.24 22.74 11.18
C LEU A 51 10.86 21.81 12.23
N GLU A 52 10.50 21.94 13.50
CA GLU A 52 11.06 21.09 14.56
C GLU A 52 10.70 19.62 14.41
N THR A 53 9.53 19.30 13.86
CA THR A 53 9.15 17.92 13.51
C THR A 53 10.17 17.28 12.55
N ILE A 54 10.65 18.02 11.55
CA ILE A 54 11.64 17.57 10.57
C ILE A 54 13.02 17.40 11.22
N ARG A 55 13.39 18.29 12.14
CA ARG A 55 14.63 18.13 12.94
C ARG A 55 14.52 16.95 13.91
N GLY A 56 13.32 16.63 14.38
CA GLY A 56 13.03 15.44 15.18
C GLY A 56 13.35 14.14 14.44
N LEU A 57 13.13 14.08 13.12
CA LEU A 57 13.52 12.95 12.28
C LEU A 57 15.04 12.75 12.16
N ALA A 58 15.85 13.78 12.44
CA ALA A 58 17.30 13.68 12.48
C ALA A 58 17.83 13.10 13.82
N ASN A 59 16.95 12.75 14.77
CA ASN A 59 17.35 12.06 15.98
C ASN A 59 17.91 10.65 15.65
N PRO A 60 18.92 10.19 16.39
CA PRO A 60 19.65 8.95 16.09
C PRO A 60 18.83 7.65 16.14
N ASN A 61 17.61 7.68 16.69
CA ASN A 61 16.73 6.50 16.77
C ASN A 61 15.95 6.22 15.48
N TYR A 62 15.62 7.25 14.69
CA TYR A 62 14.89 7.09 13.42
C TYR A 62 15.63 6.28 12.35
N PRO A 63 16.93 6.50 12.06
CA PRO A 63 17.63 5.73 11.03
C PRO A 63 17.69 4.24 11.36
N THR A 64 17.79 3.87 12.64
CA THR A 64 17.75 2.47 13.09
C THR A 64 16.40 1.82 12.78
N ILE A 65 15.30 2.54 13.00
CA ILE A 65 13.94 2.05 12.69
C ILE A 65 13.78 1.90 11.18
N ILE A 66 14.19 2.90 10.40
CA ILE A 66 14.13 2.84 8.93
C ILE A 66 14.93 1.65 8.42
N TRP A 67 16.18 1.47 8.88
CA TRP A 67 17.00 0.33 8.47
C TRP A 67 16.37 -1.01 8.84
N ARG A 68 15.81 -1.13 10.04
CA ARG A 68 15.10 -2.33 10.47
C ARG A 68 13.90 -2.64 9.58
N THR A 69 13.10 -1.64 9.22
CA THR A 69 11.94 -1.84 8.33
C THR A 69 12.36 -2.23 6.90
N VAL A 70 13.40 -1.63 6.37
CA VAL A 70 13.97 -1.98 5.06
C VAL A 70 14.53 -3.40 5.08
N TRP A 71 15.28 -3.77 6.12
CA TRP A 71 15.83 -5.10 6.27
C TRP A 71 14.74 -6.18 6.39
N ILE A 72 13.72 -5.93 7.22
CA ILE A 72 12.59 -6.85 7.38
C ILE A 72 11.84 -6.99 6.06
N SER A 73 11.46 -5.89 5.40
CA SER A 73 10.71 -5.96 4.14
C SER A 73 11.49 -6.65 3.02
N LEU A 74 12.79 -6.39 2.88
CA LEU A 74 13.64 -7.07 1.91
C LEU A 74 13.79 -8.56 2.21
N SER A 75 14.07 -8.92 3.47
CA SER A 75 14.20 -10.33 3.87
C SER A 75 12.89 -11.09 3.69
N THR A 76 11.76 -10.52 4.09
CA THR A 76 10.44 -11.10 3.86
C THR A 76 10.15 -11.26 2.37
N THR A 77 10.42 -10.25 1.54
CA THR A 77 10.22 -10.33 0.08
C THR A 77 11.07 -11.44 -0.53
N ALA A 78 12.34 -11.54 -0.16
CA ALA A 78 13.25 -12.57 -0.65
C ALA A 78 12.78 -13.98 -0.25
N ILE A 79 12.37 -14.18 1.00
CA ILE A 79 11.84 -15.45 1.50
C ILE A 79 10.54 -15.81 0.75
N CYS A 80 9.62 -14.86 0.63
CA CYS A 80 8.36 -15.05 -0.10
C CYS A 80 8.64 -15.44 -1.55
N LEU A 81 9.55 -14.76 -2.25
CA LEU A 81 9.88 -15.09 -3.64
C LEU A 81 10.50 -16.49 -3.75
N THR A 82 11.44 -16.81 -2.85
CA THR A 82 12.14 -18.09 -2.82
C THR A 82 11.19 -19.27 -2.57
N LEU A 83 10.14 -19.07 -1.76
CA LEU A 83 9.14 -20.11 -1.48
C LEU A 83 7.99 -20.12 -2.49
N ALA A 84 7.50 -18.96 -2.91
CA ALA A 84 6.34 -18.85 -3.79
C ALA A 84 6.66 -19.30 -5.22
N VAL A 85 7.85 -18.99 -5.75
CA VAL A 85 8.25 -19.37 -7.11
C VAL A 85 8.28 -20.89 -7.31
N PRO A 86 8.97 -21.70 -6.49
CA PRO A 86 8.95 -23.16 -6.66
C PRO A 86 7.55 -23.72 -6.44
N CYS A 87 6.80 -23.26 -5.43
CA CYS A 87 5.42 -23.68 -5.21
C CYS A 87 4.53 -23.42 -6.44
N ALA A 88 4.59 -22.21 -7.00
CA ALA A 88 3.85 -21.85 -8.21
C ALA A 88 4.28 -22.69 -9.42
N TYR A 89 5.57 -22.98 -9.56
CA TYR A 89 6.10 -23.82 -10.64
C TYR A 89 5.58 -25.26 -10.54
N PHE A 90 5.61 -25.87 -9.34
CA PHE A 90 5.04 -27.21 -9.12
C PHE A 90 3.53 -27.23 -9.35
N MET A 91 2.80 -26.21 -8.91
CA MET A 91 1.36 -26.09 -9.17
C MET A 91 1.04 -25.93 -10.67
N ALA A 92 1.88 -25.22 -11.42
CA ALA A 92 1.70 -25.04 -12.86
C ALA A 92 1.94 -26.34 -13.66
N ARG A 93 2.84 -27.21 -13.18
CA ARG A 93 3.13 -28.52 -13.80
C ARG A 93 2.30 -29.67 -13.23
N ALA A 94 1.51 -29.45 -12.18
CA ALA A 94 0.66 -30.48 -11.60
C ALA A 94 -0.49 -30.90 -12.53
N PRO A 95 -0.93 -32.17 -12.48
CA PRO A 95 -2.08 -32.64 -13.25
C PRO A 95 -3.35 -31.84 -12.92
N VAL A 96 -4.19 -31.58 -13.94
CA VAL A 96 -5.39 -30.72 -13.88
C VAL A 96 -6.31 -31.05 -12.70
N ARG A 97 -6.41 -32.34 -12.33
CA ARG A 97 -7.24 -32.82 -11.21
C ARG A 97 -6.79 -32.30 -9.83
N TRP A 98 -5.49 -32.05 -9.65
CA TRP A 98 -4.92 -31.59 -8.37
C TRP A 98 -4.72 -30.07 -8.34
N ARG A 99 -4.56 -29.43 -9.51
CA ARG A 99 -4.33 -27.99 -9.62
C ARG A 99 -5.44 -27.16 -8.96
N SER A 100 -6.72 -27.50 -9.21
CA SER A 100 -7.85 -26.77 -8.60
C SER A 100 -7.89 -26.92 -7.08
N PHE A 101 -7.55 -28.09 -6.54
CA PHE A 101 -7.52 -28.33 -5.10
C PHE A 101 -6.36 -27.57 -4.42
N LEU A 102 -5.17 -27.56 -5.01
CA LEU A 102 -4.01 -26.82 -4.51
C LEU A 102 -4.27 -25.31 -4.46
N VAL A 103 -4.88 -24.76 -5.51
CA VAL A 103 -5.26 -23.33 -5.55
C VAL A 103 -6.31 -23.01 -4.49
N MET A 104 -7.33 -23.85 -4.34
CA MET A 104 -8.36 -23.68 -3.31
C MET A 104 -7.74 -23.64 -1.90
N LEU A 105 -6.81 -24.54 -1.60
CA LEU A 105 -6.14 -24.63 -0.29
C LEU A 105 -5.33 -23.37 0.04
N VAL A 106 -4.73 -22.70 -0.96
CA VAL A 106 -3.99 -21.44 -0.78
C VAL A 106 -4.92 -20.25 -0.56
N ILE A 107 -6.08 -20.25 -1.21
CA ILE A 107 -7.05 -19.14 -1.12
C ILE A 107 -7.81 -19.16 0.23
N ILE A 108 -8.10 -20.33 0.79
CA ILE A 108 -8.81 -20.47 2.07
C ILE A 108 -8.18 -19.63 3.22
N PRO A 109 -6.87 -19.78 3.55
CA PRO A 109 -6.26 -19.00 4.62
C PRO A 109 -6.17 -17.51 4.29
N PHE A 110 -6.07 -17.15 3.01
CA PHE A 110 -6.15 -15.75 2.57
C PHE A 110 -7.53 -15.14 2.88
N TRP A 111 -8.62 -15.87 2.61
CA TRP A 111 -9.97 -15.45 2.94
C TRP A 111 -10.21 -15.34 4.46
N THR A 112 -9.59 -16.22 5.25
CA THR A 112 -9.70 -16.13 6.73
C THR A 112 -8.96 -14.91 7.29
N ASN A 113 -7.82 -14.52 6.70
CA ASN A 113 -7.06 -13.35 7.16
C ASN A 113 -7.74 -12.01 6.80
N PHE A 114 -8.51 -11.94 5.71
CA PHE A 114 -9.26 -10.73 5.38
C PHE A 114 -10.54 -10.55 6.23
N LEU A 115 -10.98 -11.61 6.92
CA LEU A 115 -12.20 -11.64 7.72
C LEU A 115 -11.96 -11.33 9.22
N ILE A 116 -10.70 -11.26 9.65
CA ILE A 116 -10.28 -10.78 10.98
C ILE A 116 -9.91 -9.30 10.91
#